data_AF-A0AAU2DBR7-F1
#
_entry.id   AF-A0AAU2DBR7-F1
#
_cell.length_a   1.000
_cell.length_b   1.000
_cell.length_c   1.000
_cell.angle_alpha   90.00
_cell.angle_beta   90.00
_cell.angle_gamma   90.00
#
_symmetry.space_group_name_H-M   'P 1'
#
loop_
_entity.id
_entity.type
_entity.pdbx_description
1 polymer ?
#
loop_
_entity_poly.entity_id
_entity_poly.type
_entity_poly.pdbx_seq_one_letter_code
_entity_poly.pdbx_strand_id
1 'polypeptide(L)'
;MLSGAITVKRVRALAPAVRRVVDEQLDALEQAGPGADLIETFAGPVPLLVICELLGIPAEDRVGVQRGSAVGTDVTNTLETQLENSPRWPPTWAS
;
A
#
# COMPACT_ATOMS: atom_id res chain seq x y z
N MET A 1 -1.32 -19.28 6.29
CA MET A 1 -1.91 -18.47 7.39
C MET A 1 -1.06 -17.22 7.61
N LEU A 2 -1.63 -16.03 7.43
CA LEU A 2 -0.93 -14.74 7.55
C LEU A 2 -0.42 -14.45 8.98
N SER A 3 -1.01 -15.09 9.98
CA SER A 3 -0.73 -14.86 11.41
C SER A 3 0.73 -15.10 11.81
N GLY A 4 1.46 -15.99 11.11
CA GLY A 4 2.90 -16.19 11.35
C GLY A 4 3.79 -15.08 10.78
N ALA A 5 3.29 -14.31 9.80
CA ALA A 5 4.02 -13.20 9.21
C ALA A 5 3.95 -11.93 10.07
N ILE A 6 2.84 -11.72 10.78
CA ILE A 6 2.57 -10.51 11.58
C ILE A 6 2.86 -10.78 13.06
N THR A 7 4.09 -11.16 13.38
CA THR A 7 4.53 -11.27 14.78
C THR A 7 5.11 -9.95 15.25
N VAL A 8 5.00 -9.65 16.55
CA VAL A 8 5.58 -8.42 17.15
C VAL A 8 7.06 -8.26 16.79
N LYS A 9 7.82 -9.37 16.80
CA LYS A 9 9.24 -9.37 16.43
C LYS A 9 9.44 -8.93 14.97
N ARG A 10 8.65 -9.46 14.03
CA ARG A 10 8.74 -9.09 12.60
C ARG A 10 8.30 -7.66 12.36
N VAL A 11 7.20 -7.22 12.98
CA VAL A 11 6.72 -5.83 12.88
C VAL A 11 7.76 -4.85 13.41
N ARG A 12 8.41 -5.14 14.55
CA ARG A 12 9.51 -4.29 15.07
C ARG A 12 10.69 -4.22 14.11
N ALA A 13 11.00 -5.30 13.40
CA ALA A 13 12.06 -5.33 12.41
C ALA A 13 11.76 -4.49 11.17
N LEU A 14 10.50 -4.10 10.93
CA LEU A 14 10.12 -3.20 9.83
C LEU A 14 10.42 -1.73 10.10
N ALA A 15 10.81 -1.33 11.32
CA ALA A 15 11.04 0.08 11.65
C ALA A 15 12.00 0.83 10.68
N PRO A 16 13.06 0.21 10.12
CA PRO A 16 13.87 0.85 9.07
C PRO A 16 13.11 1.00 7.74
N ALA A 17 12.34 -0.02 7.34
CA ALA A 17 11.55 0.00 6.11
C ALA A 17 10.41 1.05 6.20
N VAL A 18 9.73 1.15 7.35
CA VAL A 18 8.71 2.16 7.60
C VAL A 18 9.30 3.56 7.46
N ARG A 19 10.49 3.81 8.04
CA ARG A 19 11.16 5.10 7.89
C ARG A 19 11.46 5.43 6.43
N ARG A 20 12.09 4.50 5.71
CA ARG A 20 12.39 4.66 4.28
C ARG A 20 11.12 4.98 3.46
N VAL A 21 10.04 4.23 3.67
CA VAL A 21 8.76 4.46 2.98
C VAL A 21 8.16 5.81 3.34
N VAL A 22 8.18 6.21 4.61
CA VAL A 22 7.69 7.52 5.05
C VAL A 22 8.50 8.64 4.40
N ASP A 23 9.83 8.54 4.41
CA ASP A 23 10.72 9.54 3.80
C ASP A 23 10.42 9.67 2.28
N GLU A 24 10.32 8.55 1.56
CA GLU A 24 9.99 8.54 0.12
C GLU A 24 8.61 9.17 -0.18
N GLN A 25 7.60 8.92 0.67
CA GLN A 25 6.27 9.51 0.48
C GLN A 25 6.22 10.98 0.90
N LEU A 26 7.07 11.43 1.83
CA LEU A 26 7.23 12.84 2.14
C LEU A 26 7.89 13.58 0.96
N ASP A 27 8.91 12.98 0.34
CA ASP A 27 9.53 13.53 -0.87
C ASP A 27 8.51 13.63 -2.02
N ALA A 28 7.66 12.60 -2.20
CA ALA A 28 6.58 12.63 -3.20
C ALA A 28 5.54 13.72 -2.91
N LEU A 29 5.17 13.91 -1.64
CA LEU A 29 4.24 14.97 -1.22
C LEU A 29 4.84 16.36 -1.45
N GLU A 30 6.12 16.55 -1.14
CA GLU A 30 6.82 17.81 -1.40
C GLU A 30 6.87 18.13 -2.90
N GLN A 31 7.17 17.13 -3.74
CA GLN A 31 7.18 17.27 -5.20
C GLN A 31 5.80 17.60 -5.79
N ALA A 32 4.72 17.08 -5.20
CA ALA A 32 3.36 17.40 -5.61
C ALA A 32 2.97 18.86 -5.31
N GLY A 33 3.62 19.48 -4.31
CA GLY A 33 3.49 20.89 -4.00
C GLY A 33 2.22 21.27 -3.21
N PRO A 34 1.98 22.58 -3.01
CA PRO A 34 0.85 23.06 -2.21
C PRO A 34 -0.51 22.63 -2.76
N GLY A 35 -1.37 22.10 -1.89
CA GLY A 35 -2.70 21.61 -2.25
C GLY A 35 -2.74 20.12 -2.61
N ALA A 36 -1.63 19.40 -2.51
CA ALA A 36 -1.59 17.96 -2.67
C ALA A 36 -2.50 17.23 -1.66
N ASP A 37 -3.17 16.17 -2.10
CA ASP A 37 -3.98 15.32 -1.24
C ASP A 37 -3.08 14.42 -0.39
N LEU A 38 -3.10 14.65 0.93
CA LEU A 38 -2.30 13.90 1.90
C LEU A 38 -2.72 12.42 1.97
N ILE A 39 -3.99 12.11 1.74
CA ILE A 39 -4.49 10.74 1.76
C ILE A 39 -3.97 9.98 0.55
N GLU A 40 -4.16 10.53 -0.65
CA GLU A 40 -3.73 9.90 -1.90
C GLU A 40 -2.20 9.78 -1.97
N THR A 41 -1.47 10.82 -1.55
CA THR A 41 -0.03 10.92 -1.77
C THR A 41 0.80 10.31 -0.63
N PHE A 42 0.27 10.26 0.59
CA PHE A 42 1.03 9.81 1.77
C PHE A 42 0.33 8.72 2.58
N ALA A 43 -0.84 9.02 3.15
CA ALA A 43 -1.45 8.14 4.14
C ALA A 43 -1.95 6.80 3.56
N GLY A 44 -2.40 6.80 2.30
CA GLY A 44 -2.79 5.58 1.57
C GLY A 44 -1.60 4.71 1.18
N PRO A 45 -0.57 5.25 0.50
CA PRO A 45 0.59 4.47 0.07
C PRO A 45 1.43 3.88 1.20
N VAL A 46 1.66 4.61 2.30
CA VAL A 46 2.57 4.19 3.39
C VAL A 46 2.24 2.78 3.96
N PRO A 47 1.03 2.50 4.47
CA PRO A 47 0.72 1.19 5.04
C PRO A 47 0.79 0.08 3.99
N LEU A 48 0.44 0.39 2.73
CA LEU A 48 0.48 -0.58 1.66
C LEU A 48 1.91 -0.99 1.29
N LEU A 49 2.81 -0.02 1.14
CA LEU A 49 4.20 -0.28 0.80
C LEU A 49 4.90 -1.05 1.95
N VAL A 50 4.56 -0.73 3.20
CA VAL A 50 5.07 -1.45 4.38
C VAL A 50 4.58 -2.91 4.43
N ILE A 51 3.32 -3.20 4.11
CA ILE A 51 2.85 -4.59 4.06
C ILE A 51 3.47 -5.33 2.87
N CYS A 52 3.71 -4.68 1.73
CA CYS A 52 4.42 -5.26 0.60
C CYS A 52 5.85 -5.67 0.99
N GLU A 53 6.56 -4.86 1.78
CA GLU A 53 7.87 -5.22 2.35
C GLU A 53 7.78 -6.43 3.27
N LEU A 54 6.79 -6.47 4.16
CA LEU A 54 6.59 -7.60 5.07
C LEU A 54 6.31 -8.91 4.32
N LEU A 55 5.59 -8.83 3.20
CA LEU A 55 5.23 -9.95 2.35
C LEU A 55 6.32 -10.34 1.35
N GLY A 56 7.37 -9.51 1.18
CA GLY A 56 8.45 -9.75 0.23
C GLY A 56 8.06 -9.52 -1.23
N ILE A 57 7.09 -8.63 -1.50
CA ILE A 57 6.64 -8.32 -2.85
C ILE A 57 7.72 -7.47 -3.57
N PRO A 58 8.22 -7.90 -4.73
CA PRO A 58 9.19 -7.15 -5.55
C PRO A 58 8.67 -5.75 -5.88
N ALA A 59 9.58 -4.78 -6.03
CA ALA A 59 9.21 -3.37 -6.19
C ALA A 59 8.36 -3.13 -7.46
N GLU A 60 8.69 -3.83 -8.53
CA GLU A 60 8.01 -3.84 -9.83
C GLU A 60 6.53 -4.24 -9.72
N ASP A 61 6.17 -5.09 -8.76
CA ASP A 61 4.81 -5.59 -8.58
C ASP A 61 3.98 -4.71 -7.64
N ARG A 62 4.62 -3.82 -6.86
CA ARG A 62 3.95 -2.96 -5.87
C ARG A 62 2.95 -1.99 -6.50
N VAL A 63 3.20 -1.53 -7.72
CA VAL A 63 2.27 -0.66 -8.46
C VAL A 63 0.96 -1.38 -8.77
N GLY A 64 1.05 -2.67 -9.13
CA GLY A 64 -0.13 -3.51 -9.38
C GLY A 64 -0.95 -3.73 -8.10
N VAL A 65 -0.24 -3.97 -6.99
CA VAL A 65 -0.85 -4.10 -5.66
C VAL A 65 -1.52 -2.78 -5.22
N GLN A 66 -0.87 -1.64 -5.43
CA GLN A 66 -1.40 -0.31 -5.11
C GLN A 66 -2.67 0.03 -5.86
N ARG A 67 -2.72 -0.28 -7.16
CA ARG A 67 -3.94 -0.10 -7.95
C ARG A 67 -5.10 -0.95 -7.42
N GLY A 68 -4.84 -2.20 -7.05
CA GLY A 68 -5.87 -3.08 -6.49
C GLY A 68 -6.33 -2.65 -5.09
N SER A 69 -5.41 -2.18 -4.25
CA SER A 69 -5.70 -1.75 -2.88
C SER A 69 -6.45 -0.42 -2.81
N ALA A 70 -6.19 0.53 -3.71
CA ALA A 70 -6.90 1.81 -3.76
C ALA A 70 -8.43 1.62 -3.86
N VAL A 71 -8.89 0.58 -4.55
CA VAL A 71 -10.31 0.25 -4.67
C VAL A 71 -10.89 -0.31 -3.36
N GLY A 72 -10.10 -1.05 -2.59
CA GLY A 72 -10.55 -1.70 -1.35
C GLY A 72 -10.48 -0.82 -0.10
N THR A 73 -9.69 0.25 -0.12
CA THR A 73 -9.50 1.16 1.03
C THR A 73 -10.38 2.42 1.00
N ASP A 74 -11.18 2.59 -0.04
CA ASP A 74 -12.11 3.70 -0.17
C ASP A 74 -13.28 3.54 0.82
N VAL A 75 -13.08 4.04 2.05
CA VAL A 75 -14.09 4.02 3.13
C VAL A 75 -15.25 5.00 2.88
N THR A 76 -15.12 5.87 1.88
CA THR A 76 -16.17 6.81 1.46
C THR A 76 -17.18 6.20 0.49
N ASN A 77 -16.90 4.99 0.00
CA ASN A 77 -17.71 4.32 -0.99
C ASN A 77 -18.44 3.10 -0.42
N THR A 78 -19.54 2.70 -1.05
CA THR A 78 -20.28 1.51 -0.63
C THR A 78 -19.55 0.24 -1.06
N LEU A 79 -19.72 -0.84 -0.28
CA LEU A 79 -19.12 -2.14 -0.57
C LEU A 79 -19.52 -2.68 -1.96
N GLU A 80 -20.73 -2.36 -2.43
CA GLU A 80 -21.20 -2.71 -3.77
C GLU A 80 -20.37 -2.01 -4.87
N THR A 81 -20.14 -0.70 -4.74
CA THR A 81 -19.32 0.06 -5.70
C THR A 81 -17.84 -0.37 -5.67
N GLN A 82 -17.33 -0.79 -4.52
CA GLN A 82 -15.99 -1.37 -4.42
C GLN A 82 -15.88 -2.70 -5.19
N LEU A 83 -16.91 -3.54 -5.14
CA LEU A 83 -16.94 -4.81 -5.87
C LEU A 83 -16.98 -4.60 -7.39
N GLU A 84 -17.71 -3.60 -7.86
CA GLU A 84 -17.79 -3.25 -9.29
C GLU A 84 -16.46 -2.73 -9.86
N ASN A 85 -15.75 -1.91 -9.10
CA ASN A 85 -14.47 -1.31 -9.51
C ASN A 85 -13.26 -2.22 -9.28
N SER A 86 -13.45 -3.39 -8.66
CA SER A 86 -12.35 -4.27 -8.27
C SER A 86 -11.70 -4.94 -9.48
N PRO A 87 -10.36 -4.94 -9.60
CA PRO A 87 -9.68 -5.68 -10.65
C PRO A 87 -9.94 -7.19 -10.52
N ARG A 88 -10.12 -7.89 -11.65
CA ARG A 88 -10.26 -9.35 -11.66
C ARG A 88 -8.98 -10.01 -11.14
N TRP A 89 -9.07 -10.58 -9.94
CA TRP A 89 -8.07 -11.46 -9.36
C TRP A 89 -8.13 -12.86 -10.02
N PRO A 90 -7.01 -13.59 -10.26
CA PRO A 90 -5.64 -13.30 -9.86
C PRO A 90 -4.89 -12.36 -10.83
N PRO A 91 -3.90 -11.60 -10.34
CA PRO A 91 -3.10 -10.70 -11.17
C PRO A 91 -2.05 -11.47 -11.98
N THR A 92 -1.60 -10.87 -13.07
CA THR A 92 -0.67 -11.50 -14.03
C THR A 92 0.72 -11.80 -13.48
N TRP A 93 1.15 -11.13 -12.41
CA TRP A 93 2.42 -11.36 -11.72
C TRP A 93 2.38 -12.55 -10.74
N ALA A 94 1.20 -13.09 -10.43
CA ALA A 94 1.03 -14.21 -9.50
C ALA A 94 1.08 -15.59 -10.19
N SER A 95 1.68 -15.66 -11.39
CA SER A 95 1.73 -16.83 -12.28
C SER A 95 3.03 -17.62 -12.14
#